data_AF-A0A6S7FRE5-F1
#
_entry.id   AF-A0A6S7FRE5-F1
#
_cell.length_a   1.000
_cell.length_b   1.000
_cell.length_c   1.000
_cell.angle_alpha   90.00
_cell.angle_beta   90.00
_cell.angle_gamma   90.00
#
_symmetry.space_group_name_H-M   'P 1'
#
loop_
_entity.id
_entity.type
_entity.pdbx_description
1 polymer ?
#
loop_
_entity_poly.entity_id
_entity_poly.type
_entity_poly.pdbx_seq_one_letter_code
_entity_poly.pdbx_strand_id
1 'polypeptide(L)'
;MYFREIRELATLCFGLGYISAAEFAVLLDEYESCNPDFPYDEYMPFNLDDMDESECLAEFRFEKQHIPLLAEALRIPAYFITSKEAEVAYPCRYNDMIPRFARPVPVLSMVTNKVINHLYETHGHRLTQWNHTILHPQALEQYAEAIHNKGAPLQNCFGFIDGTVSRTDFSPKRESACSL
;
A
#
# COMPACT_ATOMS: atom_id res chain seq x y z
N MET A 1 17.30 -9.27 -2.48
CA MET A 1 18.11 -10.50 -2.61
C MET A 1 19.22 -10.27 -3.63
N TYR A 2 20.06 -9.23 -3.50
CA TYR A 2 21.25 -9.12 -4.36
C TYR A 2 22.29 -8.21 -3.72
N PHE A 3 21.93 -7.03 -3.20
CA PHE A 3 22.93 -6.07 -2.71
C PHE A 3 23.65 -6.49 -1.42
N ARG A 4 22.94 -7.01 -0.41
CA ARG A 4 23.58 -7.53 0.82
C ARG A 4 24.51 -8.72 0.52
N GLU A 5 24.03 -9.70 -0.23
CA GLU A 5 24.81 -10.90 -0.58
C GLU A 5 26.02 -10.54 -1.46
N ILE A 6 25.88 -9.60 -2.41
CA ILE A 6 27.01 -9.09 -3.19
C ILE A 6 28.00 -8.35 -2.31
N ARG A 7 27.55 -7.56 -1.33
CA ARG A 7 28.44 -6.86 -0.39
C ARG A 7 29.17 -7.83 0.54
N GLU A 8 28.50 -8.88 1.01
CA GLU A 8 29.12 -9.96 1.80
C GLU A 8 30.17 -10.71 0.98
N LEU A 9 29.86 -11.07 -0.27
CA LEU A 9 30.80 -11.67 -1.20
C LEU A 9 31.97 -10.76 -1.56
N ALA A 10 31.72 -9.47 -1.80
CA ALA A 10 32.76 -8.48 -2.06
C ALA A 10 33.70 -8.36 -0.85
N THR A 11 33.14 -8.37 0.37
CA THR A 11 33.91 -8.34 1.61
C THR A 11 34.79 -9.59 1.76
N LEU A 12 34.23 -10.77 1.46
CA LEU A 12 34.97 -12.04 1.46
C LEU A 12 36.11 -12.02 0.42
N CYS A 13 35.82 -11.61 -0.82
CA CYS A 13 36.80 -11.52 -1.90
C CYS A 13 37.94 -10.55 -1.58
N PHE A 14 37.63 -9.42 -0.94
CA PHE A 14 38.64 -8.47 -0.47
C PHE A 14 39.51 -9.09 0.64
N GLY A 15 38.90 -9.75 1.62
CA GLY A 15 39.61 -10.45 2.70
C GLY A 15 40.49 -11.60 2.22
N LEU A 16 40.12 -12.24 1.10
CA LEU A 16 40.90 -13.30 0.45
C LEU A 16 41.92 -12.78 -0.58
N GLY A 17 41.97 -11.47 -0.83
CA GLY A 17 42.92 -10.83 -1.75
C GLY A 17 42.58 -11.03 -3.24
N TYR A 18 41.35 -11.42 -3.58
CA TYR A 18 40.89 -11.55 -4.97
C TYR A 18 40.59 -10.21 -5.63
N ILE A 19 40.29 -9.17 -4.84
CA ILE A 19 40.01 -7.81 -5.31
C ILE A 19 40.84 -6.79 -4.53
N SER A 20 41.21 -5.69 -5.18
CA SER A 20 41.92 -4.57 -4.58
C SER A 20 40.99 -3.67 -3.76
N ALA A 21 41.57 -2.79 -2.94
CA ALA A 21 40.80 -1.82 -2.17
C ALA A 21 40.00 -0.84 -3.04
N ALA A 22 40.51 -0.51 -4.24
CA ALA A 22 39.81 0.35 -5.20
C ALA A 22 38.60 -0.36 -5.82
N GLU A 23 38.76 -1.62 -6.22
CA GLU A 23 37.65 -2.44 -6.74
C GLU A 23 36.60 -2.69 -5.67
N PHE A 24 37.01 -2.94 -4.42
CA PHE A 24 36.10 -3.09 -3.30
C PHE A 24 35.29 -1.82 -3.02
N ALA A 25 35.92 -0.64 -3.05
CA ALA A 25 35.24 0.64 -2.85
C ALA A 25 34.17 0.91 -3.92
N VAL A 26 34.48 0.63 -5.19
CA VAL A 26 33.51 0.75 -6.30
C VAL A 26 32.34 -0.21 -6.13
N LEU A 27 32.60 -1.45 -5.71
CA LEU A 27 31.53 -2.42 -5.45
C LEU A 27 30.66 -2.02 -4.25
N LEU A 28 31.23 -1.42 -3.21
CA LEU A 28 30.43 -0.94 -2.09
C LEU A 28 29.54 0.24 -2.47
N ASP A 29 30.05 1.19 -3.26
CA ASP A 29 29.31 2.36 -3.74
C ASP A 29 28.17 1.95 -4.69
N GLU A 30 28.46 1.09 -5.66
CA GLU A 30 27.47 0.63 -6.66
C GLU A 30 26.34 -0.21 -6.02
N TYR A 31 26.64 -0.91 -4.93
CA TYR A 31 25.70 -1.78 -4.23
C TYR A 31 25.25 -1.22 -2.87
N GLU A 32 25.43 0.08 -2.63
CA GLU A 32 24.89 0.77 -1.48
C GLU A 32 23.38 0.93 -1.65
N SER A 33 22.59 0.24 -0.82
CA SER A 33 21.14 0.38 -0.86
C SER A 33 20.68 1.54 0.01
N CYS A 34 19.91 2.48 -0.55
CA CYS A 34 19.23 3.53 0.22
C CYS A 34 18.16 2.99 1.20
N ASN A 35 17.84 1.69 1.14
CA ASN A 35 16.85 1.05 1.99
C ASN A 35 17.51 0.50 3.26
N PRO A 36 16.89 0.69 4.45
CA PRO A 36 17.36 0.02 5.65
C PRO A 36 17.32 -1.50 5.47
N ASP A 37 18.37 -2.17 5.93
CA ASP A 37 18.45 -3.63 5.92
C ASP A 37 17.66 -4.17 7.12
N PHE A 38 16.61 -4.92 6.83
CA PHE A 38 15.75 -5.55 7.84
C PHE A 38 15.96 -7.07 7.80
N PRO A 39 15.87 -7.78 8.94
CA PRO A 39 16.11 -9.21 9.02
C PRO A 39 14.93 -10.02 8.45
N TYR A 40 14.62 -9.87 7.16
CA TYR A 40 13.52 -10.60 6.52
C TYR A 40 13.83 -12.09 6.34
N ASP A 41 15.12 -12.45 6.34
CA ASP A 41 15.66 -13.80 6.21
C ASP A 41 15.54 -14.64 7.49
N GLU A 42 15.26 -14.02 8.63
CA GLU A 42 15.02 -14.70 9.90
C GLU A 42 13.60 -15.30 10.01
N TYR A 43 12.68 -14.89 9.14
CA TYR A 43 11.28 -15.31 9.15
C TYR A 43 10.98 -16.43 8.15
N MET A 44 10.02 -17.28 8.49
CA MET A 44 9.56 -18.34 7.59
C MET A 44 8.78 -17.77 6.40
N PRO A 45 8.92 -18.35 5.19
CA PRO A 45 8.11 -17.97 4.05
C PRO A 45 6.61 -18.06 4.37
N PHE A 46 5.86 -17.04 3.95
CA PHE A 46 4.41 -17.00 4.12
C PHE A 46 3.73 -18.24 3.52
N ASN A 47 2.83 -18.83 4.29
CA ASN A 47 1.92 -19.89 3.87
C ASN A 47 0.55 -19.67 4.51
N LEU A 48 -0.50 -19.57 3.70
CA LEU A 48 -1.86 -19.34 4.18
C LEU A 48 -2.41 -20.53 4.97
N ASP A 49 -1.97 -21.76 4.65
CA ASP A 49 -2.46 -22.98 5.29
C ASP A 49 -2.00 -23.10 6.76
N ASP A 50 -0.88 -22.44 7.10
CA ASP A 50 -0.31 -22.47 8.45
C ASP A 50 -1.03 -21.50 9.41
N MET A 51 -1.82 -20.56 8.88
CA MET A 51 -2.56 -19.59 9.70
C MET A 51 -3.83 -20.22 10.26
N ASP A 52 -4.25 -19.83 11.46
CA ASP A 52 -5.59 -20.20 11.95
C ASP A 52 -6.68 -19.23 11.45
N GLU A 53 -7.95 -19.59 11.64
CA GLU A 53 -9.07 -18.79 11.14
C GLU A 53 -9.17 -17.41 11.80
N SER A 54 -8.86 -17.35 13.10
CA SER A 54 -8.92 -16.11 13.88
C SER A 54 -7.79 -15.16 13.53
N GLU A 55 -6.59 -15.69 13.29
CA GLU A 55 -5.42 -14.97 12.80
C GLU A 55 -5.67 -14.42 11.39
N CYS A 56 -6.19 -15.26 10.49
CA CYS A 56 -6.56 -14.85 9.13
C CYS A 56 -7.60 -13.71 9.16
N LEU A 57 -8.64 -13.84 9.99
CA LEU A 57 -9.66 -12.80 10.13
C LEU A 57 -9.11 -11.52 10.78
N ALA A 58 -8.19 -11.64 11.74
CA ALA A 58 -7.59 -10.48 12.39
C ALA A 58 -6.69 -9.69 11.44
N GLU A 59 -5.87 -10.37 10.64
CA GLU A 59 -4.89 -9.74 9.74
C GLU A 59 -5.50 -9.33 8.40
N PHE A 60 -6.25 -10.22 7.75
CA PHE A 60 -6.78 -10.00 6.40
C PHE A 60 -8.23 -9.52 6.39
N ARG A 61 -8.95 -9.59 7.53
CA ARG A 61 -10.40 -9.30 7.61
C ARG A 61 -11.29 -10.25 6.81
N PHE A 62 -10.74 -11.38 6.38
CA PHE A 62 -11.45 -12.44 5.68
C PHE A 62 -11.12 -13.79 6.30
N GLU A 63 -12.08 -14.71 6.22
CA GLU A 63 -11.84 -16.13 6.48
C GLU A 63 -10.94 -16.74 5.39
N LYS A 64 -10.17 -17.78 5.74
CA LYS A 64 -9.22 -18.43 4.82
C LYS A 64 -9.87 -18.91 3.55
N GLN A 65 -11.06 -19.50 3.65
CA GLN A 65 -11.85 -19.97 2.51
C GLN A 65 -12.29 -18.86 1.56
N HIS A 66 -12.37 -17.61 2.03
CA HIS A 66 -12.76 -16.47 1.21
C HIS A 66 -11.60 -15.86 0.42
N ILE A 67 -10.34 -16.10 0.82
CA ILE A 67 -9.18 -15.54 0.13
C ILE A 67 -9.09 -16.02 -1.34
N PRO A 68 -9.24 -17.31 -1.67
CA PRO A 68 -9.27 -17.77 -3.05
C PRO A 68 -10.47 -17.22 -3.85
N LEU A 69 -11.64 -17.14 -3.22
CA LEU A 69 -12.84 -16.58 -3.85
C LEU A 69 -12.68 -15.10 -4.18
N LEU A 70 -12.01 -14.35 -3.29
CA LEU A 70 -11.68 -12.95 -3.52
C LEU A 70 -10.69 -12.80 -4.68
N ALA A 71 -9.66 -13.65 -4.76
CA ALA A 71 -8.72 -13.65 -5.87
C ALA A 71 -9.43 -13.91 -7.21
N GLU A 72 -10.37 -14.86 -7.25
CA GLU A 72 -11.18 -15.14 -8.43
C GLU A 72 -12.07 -13.95 -8.81
N ALA A 73 -12.81 -13.39 -7.85
CA ALA A 73 -13.70 -12.26 -8.07
C ALA A 73 -12.94 -11.01 -8.57
N LEU A 74 -11.73 -10.78 -8.03
CA LEU A 74 -10.84 -9.71 -8.44
C LEU A 74 -10.05 -10.03 -9.71
N ARG A 75 -10.16 -11.25 -10.25
CA ARG A 75 -9.42 -11.74 -11.43
C ARG A 75 -7.92 -11.61 -11.26
N ILE A 76 -7.42 -11.97 -10.08
CA ILE A 76 -5.99 -11.98 -9.78
C ILE A 76 -5.36 -13.18 -10.49
N PRO A 77 -4.30 -12.98 -11.31
CA PRO A 77 -3.59 -14.09 -11.93
C PRO A 77 -2.83 -14.92 -10.89
N ALA A 78 -2.53 -16.18 -11.22
CA ALA A 78 -1.77 -17.08 -10.33
C ALA A 78 -0.37 -16.55 -10.00
N TYR A 79 0.24 -15.76 -10.88
CA TYR A 79 1.53 -15.14 -10.64
C TYR A 79 1.61 -13.76 -11.32
N PHE A 80 2.38 -12.85 -10.71
CA PHE A 80 2.80 -11.60 -11.31
C PHE A 80 4.29 -11.66 -11.63
N ILE A 81 4.66 -11.10 -12.79
CA ILE A 81 6.06 -10.86 -13.14
C ILE A 81 6.32 -9.36 -12.99
N THR A 82 7.36 -9.00 -12.25
CA THR A 82 7.77 -7.62 -11.98
C THR A 82 9.25 -7.47 -12.29
N SER A 83 9.62 -6.40 -13.00
CA SER A 83 11.01 -5.97 -13.17
C SER A 83 11.47 -5.22 -11.92
N LYS A 84 12.79 -5.12 -11.72
CA LYS A 84 13.43 -4.62 -10.49
C LYS A 84 13.21 -3.13 -10.19
N GLU A 85 12.48 -2.40 -11.02
CA GLU A 85 12.36 -0.95 -10.98
C GLU A 85 10.92 -0.58 -10.61
N ALA A 86 10.64 -0.51 -9.31
CA ALA A 86 9.46 0.22 -8.84
C ALA A 86 9.88 1.30 -7.86
N GLU A 87 9.28 2.46 -8.08
CA GLU A 87 9.36 3.63 -7.22
C GLU A 87 8.91 3.26 -5.81
N VAL A 88 9.82 3.44 -4.85
CA VAL A 88 9.56 3.21 -3.44
C VAL A 88 8.73 4.39 -2.95
N ALA A 89 7.43 4.39 -3.23
CA ALA A 89 6.50 5.07 -2.34
C ALA A 89 6.63 4.30 -1.02
N TYR A 90 7.31 4.89 -0.05
CA TYR A 90 7.60 4.30 1.25
C TYR A 90 6.45 4.62 2.21
N PRO A 91 5.42 3.76 2.37
CA PRO A 91 4.72 3.72 3.62
C PRO A 91 5.60 2.91 4.58
N CYS A 92 5.93 3.52 5.71
CA CYS A 92 6.59 2.88 6.86
C CYS A 92 5.94 1.52 7.24
N ARG A 93 4.67 1.33 6.85
CA ARG A 93 3.81 0.16 7.03
C ARG A 93 4.35 -1.14 6.40
N TYR A 94 5.20 -1.09 5.36
CA TYR A 94 5.75 -2.33 4.79
C TYR A 94 6.75 -3.01 5.71
N ASN A 95 7.36 -2.28 6.65
CA ASN A 95 8.21 -2.88 7.67
C ASN A 95 7.41 -3.85 8.55
N ASP A 96 6.23 -3.42 8.99
CA ASP A 96 5.35 -4.21 9.86
C ASP A 96 4.87 -5.51 9.19
N MET A 97 4.97 -5.58 7.85
CA MET A 97 4.62 -6.77 7.06
C MET A 97 5.78 -7.77 6.94
N ILE A 98 7.02 -7.40 7.26
CA ILE A 98 8.18 -8.28 7.13
C ILE A 98 8.03 -9.56 7.94
N PRO A 99 7.60 -9.54 9.23
CA PRO A 99 7.48 -10.75 10.03
C PRO A 99 6.51 -11.78 9.42
N ARG A 100 5.46 -11.31 8.74
CA ARG A 100 4.45 -12.18 8.13
C ARG A 100 4.87 -12.72 6.77
N PHE A 101 5.49 -11.88 5.95
CA PHE A 101 5.75 -12.23 4.55
C PHE A 101 7.19 -12.68 4.27
N ALA A 102 8.13 -12.44 5.19
CA ALA A 102 9.54 -12.78 5.03
C ALA A 102 10.12 -12.28 3.69
N ARG A 103 9.80 -11.03 3.34
CA ARG A 103 10.28 -10.39 2.10
C ARG A 103 10.83 -9.00 2.41
N PRO A 104 11.83 -8.54 1.64
CA PRO A 104 12.33 -7.17 1.74
C PRO A 104 11.24 -6.14 1.44
N VAL A 105 11.30 -4.99 2.11
CA VAL A 105 10.39 -3.85 1.86
C VAL A 105 10.25 -3.49 0.38
N PRO A 106 11.34 -3.41 -0.43
CA PRO A 106 11.21 -3.12 -1.86
C PRO A 106 10.37 -4.16 -2.61
N VAL A 107 10.47 -5.45 -2.24
CA VAL A 107 9.68 -6.52 -2.85
C VAL A 107 8.20 -6.39 -2.48
N LEU A 108 7.90 -6.11 -1.21
CA LEU A 108 6.52 -5.88 -0.77
C LEU A 108 5.88 -4.68 -1.47
N SER A 109 6.62 -3.59 -1.63
CA SER A 109 6.16 -2.40 -2.37
C SER A 109 5.89 -2.72 -3.85
N MET A 110 6.84 -3.39 -4.53
CA MET A 110 6.68 -3.82 -5.93
C MET A 110 5.43 -4.67 -6.14
N VAL A 111 5.24 -5.70 -5.30
CA VAL A 111 4.09 -6.61 -5.39
C VAL A 111 2.79 -5.84 -5.14
N THR A 112 2.74 -5.00 -4.11
CA THR A 112 1.54 -4.23 -3.77
C THR A 112 1.14 -3.29 -4.89
N ASN A 113 2.09 -2.51 -5.42
CA ASN A 113 1.83 -1.60 -6.54
C ASN A 113 1.41 -2.35 -7.80
N LYS A 114 2.02 -3.52 -8.08
CA LYS A 114 1.64 -4.35 -9.23
C LYS A 114 0.19 -4.83 -9.12
N VAL A 115 -0.22 -5.29 -7.94
CA VAL A 115 -1.60 -5.71 -7.68
C VAL A 115 -2.57 -4.53 -7.76
N ILE A 116 -2.24 -3.38 -7.17
CA ILE A 116 -3.07 -2.16 -7.25
C ILE A 116 -3.27 -1.73 -8.70
N ASN A 117 -2.20 -1.69 -9.50
CA ASN A 117 -2.29 -1.32 -10.91
C ASN A 117 -3.17 -2.31 -11.69
N HIS A 118 -3.00 -3.62 -11.47
CA HIS A 118 -3.87 -4.64 -12.08
C HIS A 118 -5.34 -4.45 -11.71
N LEU A 119 -5.63 -4.17 -10.44
CA LEU A 119 -7.00 -3.91 -9.98
C LEU A 119 -7.58 -2.67 -10.64
N TYR A 120 -6.79 -1.61 -10.78
CA TYR A 120 -7.22 -0.37 -11.42
C TYR A 120 -7.45 -0.57 -12.92
N GLU A 121 -6.57 -1.27 -13.62
CA GLU A 121 -6.74 -1.60 -15.04
C GLU A 121 -7.97 -2.48 -15.28
N THR A 122 -8.20 -3.46 -14.42
CA THR A 122 -9.31 -4.43 -14.58
C THR A 122 -10.65 -3.83 -14.14
N HIS A 123 -10.69 -3.13 -13.02
CA HIS A 123 -11.92 -2.72 -12.34
C HIS A 123 -12.06 -1.21 -12.15
N GLY A 124 -11.10 -0.39 -12.59
CA GLY A 124 -11.12 1.06 -12.41
C GLY A 124 -12.33 1.74 -13.04
N HIS A 125 -12.87 1.17 -14.13
CA HIS A 125 -14.13 1.62 -14.72
C HIS A 125 -15.30 1.57 -13.73
N ARG A 126 -15.32 0.62 -12.79
CA ARG A 126 -16.37 0.52 -11.77
C ARG A 126 -16.28 1.67 -10.77
N LEU A 127 -15.06 2.04 -10.39
CA LEU A 127 -14.82 3.18 -9.50
C LEU A 127 -15.20 4.51 -10.16
N THR A 128 -14.84 4.71 -11.42
CA THR A 128 -15.12 5.97 -12.12
C THR A 128 -16.59 6.10 -12.54
N GLN A 129 -17.26 5.00 -12.91
CA GLN A 129 -18.67 5.02 -13.30
C GLN A 129 -19.61 5.21 -12.11
N TRP A 130 -19.28 4.69 -10.93
CA TRP A 130 -20.09 4.86 -9.71
C TRP A 130 -20.27 6.33 -9.31
N ASN A 131 -19.29 7.20 -9.60
CA ASN A 131 -19.37 8.61 -9.27
C ASN A 131 -20.63 9.28 -9.83
N HIS A 132 -21.08 8.90 -11.02
CA HIS A 132 -22.28 9.49 -11.62
C HIS A 132 -23.59 8.96 -11.03
N THR A 133 -23.58 7.77 -10.43
CA THR A 133 -24.78 7.14 -9.85
C THR A 133 -24.96 7.53 -8.39
N ILE A 134 -23.89 7.44 -7.59
CA ILE A 134 -23.97 7.65 -6.13
C ILE A 134 -23.37 8.97 -5.65
N LEU A 135 -22.47 9.62 -6.40
CA LEU A 135 -21.84 10.89 -6.03
C LEU A 135 -22.33 12.07 -6.90
N HIS A 136 -23.62 12.09 -7.22
CA HIS A 136 -24.24 13.25 -7.89
C HIS A 136 -24.75 14.26 -6.83
N PRO A 137 -24.86 15.57 -7.16
CA PRO A 137 -25.12 16.62 -6.16
C PRO A 137 -26.34 16.36 -5.26
N GLN A 138 -27.44 15.88 -5.84
CA GLN A 138 -28.68 15.61 -5.11
C GLN A 138 -28.54 14.46 -4.10
N ALA A 139 -27.86 13.36 -4.46
CA ALA A 139 -27.57 12.29 -3.51
C ALA A 139 -26.62 12.73 -2.40
N LEU A 140 -25.62 13.55 -2.71
CA LEU A 140 -24.71 14.10 -1.70
C LEU A 140 -25.44 14.95 -0.66
N GLU A 141 -26.41 15.76 -1.10
CA GLU A 141 -27.27 16.52 -0.20
C GLU A 141 -28.13 15.61 0.68
N GLN A 142 -28.75 14.57 0.10
CA GLN A 142 -29.50 13.57 0.87
C GLN A 142 -28.63 12.85 1.91
N TYR A 143 -27.38 12.51 1.58
CA TYR A 143 -26.46 11.90 2.52
C TYR A 143 -26.09 12.87 3.65
N ALA A 144 -25.82 14.14 3.33
CA ALA A 144 -25.51 15.16 4.32
C ALA A 144 -26.68 15.36 5.30
N GLU A 145 -27.92 15.46 4.80
CA GLU A 145 -29.13 15.56 5.63
C GLU A 145 -29.32 14.33 6.52
N ALA A 146 -29.16 13.12 5.97
CA ALA A 146 -29.30 11.89 6.74
C ALA A 146 -28.26 11.79 7.87
N ILE A 147 -27.01 12.20 7.61
CA ILE A 147 -25.93 12.26 8.60
C ILE A 147 -26.24 13.31 9.67
N HIS A 148 -26.72 14.50 9.28
CA HIS A 148 -27.13 15.55 10.20
C HIS A 148 -28.27 15.09 11.13
N ASN A 149 -29.33 14.51 10.54
CA ASN A 149 -30.49 14.01 11.29
C ASN A 149 -30.13 12.88 12.26
N LYS A 150 -29.06 12.13 11.97
CA LYS A 150 -28.54 11.08 12.86
C LYS A 150 -27.75 11.64 14.07
N GLY A 151 -27.59 12.96 14.16
CA GLY A 151 -26.92 13.64 15.26
C GLY A 151 -25.40 13.70 15.08
N ALA A 152 -24.91 13.86 13.85
CA ALA A 152 -23.49 14.03 13.60
C ALA A 152 -22.91 15.19 14.46
N PRO A 153 -21.76 14.97 15.12
CA PRO A 153 -21.20 15.95 16.07
C PRO A 153 -20.68 17.23 15.41
N LEU A 154 -20.45 17.22 14.09
CA LEU A 154 -19.95 18.35 13.31
C LEU A 154 -20.92 18.67 12.17
N GLN A 155 -21.17 19.95 11.93
CA GLN A 155 -22.17 20.39 10.94
C GLN A 155 -21.60 20.69 9.55
N ASN A 156 -20.28 20.73 9.39
CA ASN A 156 -19.59 21.16 8.17
C ASN A 156 -18.37 20.28 7.81
N CYS A 157 -18.27 19.09 8.39
CA CYS A 157 -17.20 18.15 8.14
C CYS A 157 -17.80 16.77 7.88
N PHE A 158 -17.31 16.08 6.86
CA PHE A 158 -17.44 14.64 6.77
C PHE A 158 -16.03 14.04 6.83
N GLY A 159 -15.85 13.01 7.66
CA GLY A 159 -14.60 12.28 7.76
C GLY A 159 -14.72 10.98 6.98
N PHE A 160 -13.68 10.63 6.23
CA PHE A 160 -13.55 9.28 5.71
C PHE A 160 -13.17 8.31 6.84
N ILE A 161 -13.50 7.03 6.68
CA ILE A 161 -13.13 5.96 7.64
C ILE A 161 -11.61 5.87 7.80
N ASP A 162 -10.82 6.33 6.83
CA ASP A 162 -9.36 6.38 6.88
C ASP A 162 -8.78 7.57 7.68
N GLY A 163 -9.64 8.41 8.28
CA GLY A 163 -9.22 9.56 9.08
C GLY A 163 -8.93 10.83 8.27
N THR A 164 -9.16 10.83 6.95
CA THR A 164 -9.02 12.03 6.12
C THR A 164 -10.21 12.97 6.37
N VAL A 165 -9.94 14.12 6.99
CA VAL A 165 -10.93 15.19 7.20
C VAL A 165 -10.75 16.21 6.09
N SER A 166 -11.71 16.27 5.16
CA SER A 166 -11.77 17.33 4.16
C SER A 166 -12.76 18.39 4.62
N ARG A 167 -12.30 19.65 4.76
CA ARG A 167 -13.21 20.78 5.01
C ARG A 167 -14.00 21.08 3.74
N THR A 168 -15.33 21.19 3.86
CA THR A 168 -16.16 21.70 2.79
C THR A 168 -16.25 23.21 2.90
N ASP A 169 -15.48 23.94 2.09
CA ASP A 169 -15.67 25.38 1.90
C ASP A 169 -16.87 25.64 0.99
N PHE A 170 -18.08 25.43 1.50
CA PHE A 170 -19.28 26.04 0.92
C PHE A 170 -19.51 27.38 1.61
N SER A 171 -18.76 28.40 1.19
CA SER A 171 -19.09 29.78 1.53
C SER A 171 -20.40 30.14 0.81
N PRO A 172 -21.49 30.49 1.51
CA PRO A 172 -22.63 31.07 0.85
C PRO A 172 -22.18 32.43 0.29
N LYS A 173 -22.38 32.66 -1.00
CA LYS A 173 -22.26 34.01 -1.58
C LYS A 173 -23.20 34.92 -0.79
N ARG A 174 -22.65 35.73 0.13
CA ARG A 174 -23.39 36.84 0.73
C ARG A 174 -23.58 37.87 -0.37
N GLU A 175 -24.77 37.87 -0.96
CA GLU A 175 -25.24 39.01 -1.74
C GLU A 175 -25.24 40.25 -0.85
N SER A 176 -24.61 41.29 -1.38
CA SER A 176 -24.52 42.61 -0.80
C SER A 176 -25.92 43.19 -0.56
N ALA A 177 -26.16 43.69 0.64
CA ALA A 177 -27.15 44.73 0.87
C ALA A 177 -26.52 45.81 1.75
N CYS A 178 -26.22 46.94 1.13
CA CYS A 178 -26.04 48.24 1.79
C CYS A 178 -27.21 48.53 2.72
N SER A 179 -26.98 49.18 3.86
CA SER A 179 -27.26 50.62 4.05
C SER A 179 -27.29 50.99 5.53
N LEU A 180 -26.52 52.06 5.83
CA LEU A 180 -26.48 52.94 7.01
C LEU A 180 -25.95 52.36 8.34
#